data_AF-A0A376VZC0-F1
#
_entry.id   AF-A0A376VZC0-F1
#
_cell.length_a   1.000
_cell.length_b   1.000
_cell.length_c   1.000
_cell.angle_alpha   90.00
_cell.angle_beta   90.00
_cell.angle_gamma   90.00
#
_symmetry.space_group_name_H-M   'P 1'
#
loop_
_entity.id
_entity.type
_entity.pdbx_description
1 polymer ?
#
loop_
_entity_poly.entity_id
_entity_poly.type
_entity_poly.pdbx_seq_one_letter_code
_entity_poly.pdbx_strand_id
1 'polypeptide(L)'
;MQYLRPRLARQGMDEMEIYIWDHDKDGLVDWAERAFADEANYKGINGLAFHWYTGDHFSQIQYLAQCLPDKKLLFSEGCVPMESDAGSQIRHWHTYLHDMIGNFKSGCSGFIDWNLLLNSEGGPNHQGNLCEAPIQYDAQNDVLRRNHSWYGIGHFCRYVRPGARVMLSSSYDNLLEEVGFVNPDGERVLVVYNRDVQERRCRVLDGDKEIALTLPPSGASTLLWRQESI
;
A
#
# COMPACT_ATOMS: atom_id res chain seq x y z
N MET A 1 -2.26 -17.29 -21.61
CA MET A 1 -1.54 -16.26 -22.43
C MET A 1 -1.85 -16.25 -23.94
N GLN A 2 -2.82 -17.04 -24.44
CA GLN A 2 -3.02 -17.24 -25.89
C GLN A 2 -3.68 -16.07 -26.64
N TYR A 3 -4.33 -15.13 -25.93
CA TYR A 3 -5.13 -14.07 -26.57
C TYR A 3 -4.51 -12.68 -26.47
N LEU A 4 -4.21 -12.21 -25.25
CA LEU A 4 -3.75 -10.84 -24.99
C LEU A 4 -2.34 -10.59 -25.52
N ARG A 5 -1.35 -11.39 -25.12
CA ARG A 5 0.06 -11.20 -25.53
C ARG A 5 0.25 -11.10 -27.05
N PRO A 6 -0.30 -12.02 -27.88
CA PRO A 6 -0.16 -11.89 -29.32
C PRO A 6 -0.83 -10.65 -29.92
N ARG A 7 -1.91 -10.15 -29.30
CA ARG A 7 -2.60 -8.94 -29.76
C ARG A 7 -1.82 -7.68 -29.39
N LEU A 8 -1.31 -7.60 -28.17
CA LEU A 8 -0.46 -6.50 -27.70
C LEU A 8 0.80 -6.38 -28.58
N ALA A 9 1.48 -7.49 -28.86
CA ALA A 9 2.65 -7.51 -29.73
C ALA A 9 2.35 -7.02 -31.16
N ARG A 10 1.24 -7.46 -31.76
CA ARG A 10 0.81 -6.97 -33.09
C ARG A 10 0.50 -5.48 -33.13
N GLN A 11 0.21 -4.88 -31.98
CA GLN A 11 -0.07 -3.44 -31.83
C GLN A 11 1.15 -2.65 -31.32
N GLY A 12 2.33 -3.28 -31.19
CA GLY A 12 3.54 -2.63 -30.68
C GLY A 12 3.45 -2.24 -29.19
N MET A 13 2.66 -2.97 -28.41
CA MET A 13 2.46 -2.76 -26.97
C MET A 13 3.14 -3.86 -26.14
N ASP A 14 4.31 -4.31 -26.57
CA ASP A 14 5.04 -5.45 -25.97
C ASP A 14 5.40 -5.22 -24.50
N GLU A 15 5.66 -3.96 -24.12
CA GLU A 15 6.03 -3.55 -22.76
C GLU A 15 4.85 -3.53 -21.77
N MET A 16 3.63 -3.75 -22.25
CA MET A 16 2.44 -3.77 -21.38
C MET A 16 2.58 -4.86 -20.31
N GLU A 17 2.51 -4.46 -19.04
CA GLU A 17 2.51 -5.41 -17.94
C GLU A 17 1.13 -6.06 -17.78
N ILE A 18 1.11 -7.37 -17.50
CA ILE A 18 -0.13 -8.11 -17.24
C ILE A 18 -0.05 -8.67 -15.82
N TYR A 19 -1.08 -8.37 -15.03
CA TYR A 19 -1.29 -8.89 -13.70
C TYR A 19 -2.49 -9.83 -13.69
N ILE A 20 -2.48 -10.80 -12.78
CA ILE A 20 -3.58 -11.75 -12.54
C ILE A 20 -4.00 -11.71 -11.06
N TRP A 21 -4.96 -12.57 -10.70
CA TRP A 21 -5.65 -12.59 -9.40
C TRP A 21 -6.61 -11.42 -9.24
N ASP A 22 -6.10 -10.22 -8.94
CA ASP A 22 -6.89 -8.99 -8.78
C ASP A 22 -8.09 -9.20 -7.85
N HIS A 23 -7.79 -9.80 -6.69
CA HIS A 23 -8.75 -10.16 -5.66
C HIS A 23 -8.06 -10.18 -4.29
N ASP A 24 -8.77 -10.59 -3.24
CA ASP A 24 -8.29 -10.51 -1.87
C ASP A 24 -7.08 -11.41 -1.55
N LYS A 25 -6.30 -11.03 -0.54
CA LYS A 25 -5.01 -11.68 -0.22
C LYS A 25 -5.11 -13.13 0.27
N ASP A 26 -6.27 -13.60 0.72
CA ASP A 26 -6.45 -14.92 1.33
C ASP A 26 -6.30 -16.10 0.35
N GLY A 27 -6.49 -15.88 -0.95
CA GLY A 27 -6.31 -16.89 -2.00
C GLY A 27 -5.04 -16.71 -2.84
N LEU A 28 -4.16 -15.78 -2.46
CA LEU A 28 -3.08 -15.30 -3.31
C LEU A 28 -2.07 -16.40 -3.67
N VAL A 29 -1.65 -17.21 -2.70
CA VAL A 29 -0.70 -18.32 -2.90
C VAL A 29 -1.31 -19.42 -3.76
N ASP A 30 -2.51 -19.88 -3.39
CA ASP A 30 -3.24 -20.94 -4.09
C ASP A 30 -3.45 -20.62 -5.58
N TRP A 31 -3.67 -19.35 -5.90
CA TRP A 31 -3.81 -18.91 -7.28
C TRP A 31 -2.46 -18.86 -8.00
N ALA A 32 -1.44 -18.29 -7.35
CA ALA A 32 -0.10 -18.16 -7.90
C ALA A 32 0.51 -19.52 -8.27
N GLU A 33 0.41 -20.51 -7.37
CA GLU A 33 0.97 -21.85 -7.60
C GLU A 33 0.36 -22.51 -8.84
N ARG A 34 -0.96 -22.40 -9.03
CA ARG A 34 -1.64 -22.94 -10.21
C ARG A 34 -1.29 -22.16 -11.49
N ALA A 35 -1.24 -20.83 -11.40
CA ALA A 35 -1.01 -19.99 -12.57
C ALA A 35 0.42 -20.11 -13.11
N PHE A 36 1.41 -20.11 -12.21
CA PHE A 36 2.83 -20.07 -12.55
C PHE A 36 3.49 -21.45 -12.69
N ALA A 37 2.74 -22.53 -12.45
CA ALA A 37 3.17 -23.89 -12.82
C ALA A 37 3.30 -24.09 -14.35
N ASP A 38 2.60 -23.27 -15.16
CA ASP A 38 2.71 -23.26 -16.62
C ASP A 38 3.80 -22.27 -17.07
N GLU A 39 4.82 -22.76 -17.77
CA GLU A 39 5.96 -21.96 -18.24
C GLU A 39 5.54 -20.80 -19.17
N ALA A 40 4.53 -20.99 -20.02
CA ALA A 40 4.04 -19.95 -20.92
C ALA A 40 3.33 -18.83 -20.14
N ASN A 41 2.63 -19.18 -19.05
CA ASN A 41 2.09 -18.18 -18.12
C ASN A 41 3.20 -17.46 -17.37
N TYR A 42 4.20 -18.18 -16.88
CA TYR A 42 5.36 -17.57 -16.20
C TYR A 42 6.07 -16.55 -17.10
N LYS A 43 6.27 -16.84 -18.38
CA LYS A 43 6.87 -15.87 -19.32
C LYS A 43 5.96 -14.69 -19.66
N GLY A 44 4.65 -14.93 -19.73
CA GLY A 44 3.69 -13.94 -20.22
C GLY A 44 3.05 -13.05 -19.15
N ILE A 45 3.30 -13.26 -17.87
CA ILE A 45 2.65 -12.54 -16.77
C ILE A 45 3.71 -11.86 -15.90
N ASN A 46 3.50 -10.58 -15.58
CA ASN A 46 4.46 -9.76 -14.83
C ASN A 46 4.29 -9.93 -13.31
N GLY A 47 3.08 -10.26 -12.85
CA GLY A 47 2.78 -10.28 -11.43
C GLY A 47 1.37 -10.69 -11.06
N LEU A 48 1.06 -10.53 -9.78
CA LEU A 48 -0.29 -10.64 -9.23
C LEU A 48 -0.71 -9.28 -8.68
N ALA A 49 -1.97 -8.93 -8.92
CA ALA A 49 -2.65 -7.82 -8.29
C ALA A 49 -3.48 -8.35 -7.11
N PHE A 50 -3.65 -7.59 -6.02
CA PHE A 50 -4.42 -8.03 -4.86
C PHE A 50 -5.12 -6.88 -4.12
N HIS A 51 -6.17 -7.23 -3.35
CA HIS A 51 -7.04 -6.33 -2.57
C HIS A 51 -6.97 -6.65 -1.07
N TRP A 52 -7.63 -5.84 -0.21
CA TRP A 52 -7.59 -6.02 1.25
C TRP A 52 -8.90 -6.44 1.92
N TYR A 53 -9.96 -6.76 1.18
CA TYR A 53 -11.32 -6.83 1.75
C TYR A 53 -11.51 -8.01 2.73
N THR A 54 -10.61 -8.99 2.74
CA THR A 54 -10.57 -10.10 3.72
C THR A 54 -9.52 -9.94 4.83
N GLY A 55 -8.82 -8.79 4.89
CA GLY A 55 -7.86 -8.46 5.95
C GLY A 55 -6.39 -8.71 5.57
N ASP A 56 -5.55 -8.81 6.59
CA ASP A 56 -4.09 -8.61 6.48
C ASP A 56 -3.39 -9.57 5.51
N HIS A 57 -3.44 -10.88 5.79
CA HIS A 57 -2.80 -11.97 5.04
C HIS A 57 -1.37 -11.68 4.52
N PHE A 58 -0.60 -10.86 5.25
CA PHE A 58 0.72 -10.38 4.81
C PHE A 58 1.74 -11.50 4.56
N SER A 59 1.56 -12.66 5.20
CA SER A 59 2.42 -13.84 5.01
C SER A 59 2.31 -14.43 3.60
N GLN A 60 1.17 -14.33 2.93
CA GLN A 60 1.01 -14.81 1.56
C GLN A 60 1.82 -13.96 0.57
N ILE A 61 1.79 -12.63 0.76
CA ILE A 61 2.62 -11.70 -0.01
C ILE A 61 4.10 -12.03 0.22
N GLN A 62 4.51 -12.21 1.48
CA GLN A 62 5.91 -12.51 1.82
C GLN A 62 6.39 -13.83 1.21
N TYR A 63 5.57 -14.88 1.26
CA TYR A 63 5.89 -16.16 0.64
C TYR A 63 6.10 -16.01 -0.87
N LEU A 64 5.19 -15.34 -1.58
CA LEU A 64 5.33 -15.13 -3.02
C LEU A 64 6.49 -14.21 -3.38
N ALA A 65 6.81 -13.20 -2.55
CA ALA A 65 7.98 -12.35 -2.77
C ALA A 65 9.28 -13.16 -2.71
N GLN A 66 9.33 -14.23 -1.91
CA GLN A 66 10.46 -15.16 -1.82
C GLN A 66 10.48 -16.18 -2.97
N CYS A 67 9.33 -16.75 -3.31
CA CYS A 67 9.22 -17.78 -4.34
C CYS A 67 9.25 -17.23 -5.77
N LEU A 68 8.79 -16.01 -5.98
CA LEU A 68 8.65 -15.34 -7.28
C LEU A 68 9.33 -13.96 -7.27
N PRO A 69 10.65 -13.87 -6.99
CA PRO A 69 11.34 -12.59 -6.79
C PRO A 69 11.35 -11.70 -8.05
N ASP A 70 11.20 -12.29 -9.24
CA ASP A 70 11.12 -11.57 -10.51
C ASP A 70 9.69 -11.16 -10.90
N LYS A 71 8.70 -11.47 -10.06
CA LYS A 71 7.29 -11.09 -10.25
C LYS A 71 6.91 -9.94 -9.32
N LYS A 72 6.00 -9.11 -9.80
CA LYS A 72 5.47 -7.97 -9.04
C LYS A 72 4.23 -8.40 -8.25
N LEU A 73 4.14 -7.97 -7.01
CA LEU A 73 2.94 -8.13 -6.18
C LEU A 73 2.36 -6.73 -5.98
N LEU A 74 1.27 -6.40 -6.65
CA LEU A 74 0.71 -5.06 -6.68
C LEU A 74 -0.56 -4.99 -5.84
N PHE A 75 -0.62 -4.12 -4.84
CA PHE A 75 -1.90 -3.76 -4.25
C PHE A 75 -2.65 -2.87 -5.25
N SER A 76 -3.74 -3.40 -5.82
CA SER A 76 -4.48 -2.77 -6.92
C SER A 76 -5.75 -2.04 -6.48
N GLU A 77 -6.33 -2.41 -5.33
CA GLU A 77 -7.58 -1.82 -4.87
C GLU A 77 -7.81 -2.04 -3.38
N GLY A 78 -8.33 -1.02 -2.71
CA GLY A 78 -9.02 -1.16 -1.44
C GLY A 78 -9.77 0.11 -1.10
N CYS A 79 -10.84 -0.03 -0.30
CA CYS A 79 -11.60 1.09 0.23
C CYS A 79 -12.16 0.77 1.61
N VAL A 80 -12.82 1.76 2.21
CA VAL A 80 -13.56 1.64 3.47
C VAL A 80 -14.99 2.14 3.26
N PRO A 81 -15.99 1.62 3.99
CA PRO A 81 -17.37 2.06 3.84
C PRO A 81 -17.58 3.50 4.34
N MET A 82 -18.73 4.10 4.01
CA MET A 82 -19.17 5.32 4.67
C MET A 82 -19.64 5.00 6.09
N GLU A 83 -19.02 5.61 7.10
CA GLU A 83 -19.37 5.43 8.52
C GLU A 83 -19.45 6.81 9.22
N SER A 84 -20.48 7.01 10.05
CA SER A 84 -20.79 8.33 10.64
C SER A 84 -20.57 8.43 12.15
N ASP A 85 -20.16 7.36 12.84
CA ASP A 85 -19.85 7.44 14.26
C ASP A 85 -18.51 8.15 14.51
N ALA A 86 -18.30 8.63 15.73
CA ALA A 86 -17.15 9.46 16.09
C ALA A 86 -15.79 8.78 15.85
N GLY A 87 -15.73 7.44 15.78
CA GLY A 87 -14.49 6.70 15.58
C GLY A 87 -14.13 6.42 14.12
N SER A 88 -15.03 6.69 13.16
CA SER A 88 -14.86 6.24 11.77
C SER A 88 -13.56 6.74 11.14
N GLN A 89 -13.26 8.03 11.25
CA GLN A 89 -12.06 8.60 10.65
C GLN A 89 -10.75 8.01 11.22
N ILE A 90 -10.72 7.62 12.49
CA ILE A 90 -9.55 6.96 13.10
C ILE A 90 -9.46 5.50 12.67
N ARG A 91 -10.58 4.80 12.49
CA ARG A 91 -10.57 3.45 11.93
C ARG A 91 -10.09 3.44 10.48
N HIS A 92 -10.58 4.37 9.66
CA HIS A 92 -10.14 4.50 8.27
C HIS A 92 -8.65 4.85 8.20
N TRP A 93 -8.19 5.79 9.03
CA TRP A 93 -6.76 6.08 9.19
C TRP A 93 -5.93 4.82 9.50
N HIS A 94 -6.38 4.03 10.47
CA HIS A 94 -5.75 2.77 10.84
C HIS A 94 -5.70 1.80 9.68
N THR A 95 -6.83 1.52 9.01
CA THR A 95 -6.92 0.56 7.90
C THR A 95 -5.92 0.88 6.79
N TYR A 96 -5.87 2.14 6.33
CA TYR A 96 -4.95 2.53 5.26
C TYR A 96 -3.48 2.39 5.69
N LEU A 97 -3.11 2.93 6.87
CA LEU A 97 -1.72 2.85 7.32
C LEU A 97 -1.27 1.42 7.60
N HIS A 98 -2.11 0.64 8.29
CA HIS A 98 -1.81 -0.72 8.68
C HIS A 98 -1.54 -1.61 7.48
N ASP A 99 -2.46 -1.57 6.50
CA ASP A 99 -2.34 -2.42 5.33
C ASP A 99 -1.15 -2.01 4.47
N MET A 100 -0.96 -0.71 4.22
CA MET A 100 0.18 -0.19 3.46
C MET A 100 1.52 -0.60 4.08
N ILE A 101 1.69 -0.44 5.40
CA ILE A 101 2.92 -0.84 6.09
C ILE A 101 3.15 -2.35 5.93
N GLY A 102 2.15 -3.17 6.27
CA GLY A 102 2.25 -4.62 6.19
C GLY A 102 2.54 -5.13 4.77
N ASN A 103 1.86 -4.55 3.77
CA ASN A 103 2.06 -4.85 2.35
C ASN A 103 3.52 -4.61 1.93
N PHE A 104 4.03 -3.39 2.16
CA PHE A 104 5.39 -3.05 1.73
C PHE A 104 6.45 -3.85 2.49
N LYS A 105 6.28 -4.07 3.82
CA LYS A 105 7.19 -4.95 4.59
C LYS A 105 7.22 -6.38 4.03
N SER A 106 6.10 -6.85 3.46
CA SER A 106 5.98 -8.19 2.91
C SER A 106 6.39 -8.33 1.44
N GLY A 107 6.81 -7.25 0.76
CA GLY A 107 7.28 -7.32 -0.62
C GLY A 107 6.28 -6.82 -1.67
N CYS A 108 5.28 -6.04 -1.25
CA CYS A 108 4.43 -5.30 -2.20
C CYS A 108 5.25 -4.32 -3.05
N SER A 109 4.88 -4.20 -4.32
CA SER A 109 5.58 -3.44 -5.36
C SER A 109 4.94 -2.09 -5.69
N GLY A 110 3.74 -1.82 -5.19
CA GLY A 110 3.01 -0.58 -5.44
C GLY A 110 1.65 -0.56 -4.73
N PHE A 111 1.06 0.62 -4.61
CA PHE A 111 -0.23 0.84 -3.96
C PHE A 111 -1.13 1.68 -4.85
N ILE A 112 -2.36 1.22 -5.08
CA ILE A 112 -3.40 1.91 -5.83
C ILE A 112 -4.67 1.92 -4.97
N ASP A 113 -5.11 3.11 -4.58
CA ASP A 113 -6.38 3.32 -3.89
C ASP A 113 -7.57 3.19 -4.87
N TRP A 114 -8.79 3.00 -4.36
CA TRP A 114 -9.95 2.73 -5.21
C TRP A 114 -10.50 3.97 -5.93
N ASN A 115 -11.43 4.71 -5.32
CA ASN A 115 -11.99 5.92 -5.90
C ASN A 115 -11.22 7.14 -5.37
N LEU A 116 -10.56 7.87 -6.26
CA LEU A 116 -9.84 9.09 -5.88
C LEU A 116 -10.75 10.16 -5.25
N LEU A 117 -12.00 10.22 -5.75
CA LEU A 117 -12.98 11.24 -5.40
C LEU A 117 -14.40 10.65 -5.50
N LEU A 118 -15.23 10.92 -4.49
CA LEU A 118 -16.67 10.64 -4.51
C LEU A 118 -17.48 11.87 -4.08
N ASN A 119 -18.79 11.85 -4.28
CA ASN A 119 -19.67 12.87 -3.72
C ASN A 119 -19.75 12.74 -2.17
N SER A 120 -20.40 13.69 -1.50
CA SER A 120 -20.56 13.69 -0.04
C SER A 120 -21.20 12.45 0.58
N GLU A 121 -21.95 11.67 -0.21
CA GLU A 121 -22.63 10.43 0.23
C GLU A 121 -21.82 9.15 -0.07
N GLY A 122 -20.68 9.27 -0.75
CA GLY A 122 -19.83 8.12 -1.11
C GLY A 122 -20.23 7.44 -2.43
N GLY A 123 -20.85 8.18 -3.34
CA GLY A 123 -21.24 7.73 -4.68
C GLY A 123 -20.85 8.71 -5.79
N PRO A 124 -21.52 8.65 -6.96
CA PRO A 124 -22.62 7.75 -7.29
C PRO A 124 -22.17 6.30 -7.45
N ASN A 125 -22.98 5.36 -6.98
CA ASN A 125 -22.81 3.93 -7.23
C ASN A 125 -24.13 3.34 -7.75
N HIS A 126 -24.12 2.72 -8.93
CA HIS A 126 -25.34 2.25 -9.59
C HIS A 126 -26.02 1.06 -8.89
N GLN A 127 -25.32 0.38 -7.96
CA GLN A 127 -25.87 -0.67 -7.09
C GLN A 127 -26.05 -0.22 -5.64
N GLY A 128 -25.79 1.06 -5.33
CA GLY A 128 -25.88 1.58 -3.97
C GLY A 128 -24.78 1.09 -3.02
N ASN A 129 -23.69 0.50 -3.52
CA ASN A 129 -22.52 0.15 -2.71
C ASN A 129 -21.65 1.39 -2.46
N LEU A 130 -22.06 2.23 -1.50
CA LEU A 130 -21.41 3.50 -1.18
C LEU A 130 -20.14 3.29 -0.36
N CYS A 131 -19.10 4.06 -0.65
CA CYS A 131 -17.79 3.95 0.00
C CYS A 131 -17.23 5.34 0.34
N GLU A 132 -16.30 5.39 1.29
CA GLU A 132 -15.49 6.60 1.48
C GLU A 132 -14.34 6.62 0.47
N ALA A 133 -14.10 7.78 -0.13
CA ALA A 133 -12.90 8.09 -0.90
C ALA A 133 -12.00 9.03 -0.08
N PRO A 134 -10.65 9.05 -0.28
CA PRO A 134 -9.78 10.00 0.42
C PRO A 134 -10.19 11.46 0.24
N ILE A 135 -10.81 11.79 -0.88
CA ILE A 135 -11.41 13.10 -1.13
C ILE A 135 -12.90 12.93 -1.39
N GLN A 136 -13.73 13.81 -0.81
CA GLN A 136 -15.14 13.93 -1.15
C GLN A 136 -15.49 15.36 -1.54
N TYR A 137 -16.43 15.52 -2.47
CA TYR A 137 -16.85 16.82 -2.99
C TYR A 137 -18.34 17.06 -2.78
N ASP A 138 -18.65 18.21 -2.21
CA ASP A 138 -20.00 18.76 -2.09
C ASP A 138 -20.24 19.77 -3.21
N ALA A 139 -21.00 19.36 -4.22
CA ALA A 139 -21.33 20.20 -5.36
C ALA A 139 -22.31 21.34 -5.03
N GLN A 140 -23.10 21.22 -3.96
CA GLN A 140 -24.09 22.27 -3.62
C GLN A 140 -23.41 23.50 -3.03
N ASN A 141 -22.35 23.29 -2.25
CA ASN A 141 -21.62 24.35 -1.55
C ASN A 141 -20.24 24.65 -2.16
N ASP A 142 -19.83 23.93 -3.22
CA ASP A 142 -18.49 24.01 -3.83
C ASP A 142 -17.37 23.74 -2.80
N VAL A 143 -17.51 22.65 -2.04
CA VAL A 143 -16.58 22.31 -0.94
C VAL A 143 -15.89 20.97 -1.21
N LEU A 144 -14.57 20.99 -1.19
CA LEU A 144 -13.73 19.80 -1.25
C LEU A 144 -13.25 19.40 0.16
N ARG A 145 -13.53 18.16 0.58
CA ARG A 145 -13.13 17.60 1.87
C ARG A 145 -12.05 16.54 1.68
N ARG A 146 -11.02 16.58 2.51
CA ARG A 146 -9.98 15.53 2.60
C ARG A 146 -10.19 14.71 3.86
N ASN A 147 -10.40 13.41 3.70
CA ASN A 147 -10.57 12.46 4.79
C ASN A 147 -9.22 12.05 5.39
N HIS A 148 -9.23 11.38 6.54
CA HIS A 148 -7.99 10.98 7.21
C HIS A 148 -7.13 10.03 6.35
N SER A 149 -7.76 9.15 5.56
CA SER A 149 -7.11 8.27 4.59
C SER A 149 -6.21 9.04 3.61
N TRP A 150 -6.61 10.25 3.17
CA TRP A 150 -5.79 11.09 2.28
C TRP A 150 -4.44 11.46 2.91
N TYR A 151 -4.44 11.80 4.20
CA TYR A 151 -3.21 12.11 4.94
C TYR A 151 -2.40 10.84 5.22
N GLY A 152 -3.07 9.71 5.48
CA GLY A 152 -2.44 8.41 5.68
C GLY A 152 -1.66 7.95 4.44
N ILE A 153 -2.30 7.97 3.27
CA ILE A 153 -1.64 7.72 1.98
C ILE A 153 -0.51 8.74 1.76
N GLY A 154 -0.74 9.99 2.16
CA GLY A 154 0.23 11.09 2.08
C GLY A 154 1.54 10.84 2.82
N HIS A 155 1.55 10.04 3.89
CA HIS A 155 2.78 9.63 4.59
C HIS A 155 3.72 8.78 3.72
N PHE A 156 3.21 8.21 2.63
CA PHE A 156 3.97 7.44 1.65
C PHE A 156 4.16 8.20 0.34
N CYS A 157 3.07 8.51 -0.35
CA CYS A 157 3.11 8.92 -1.77
C CYS A 157 3.81 10.27 -2.01
N ARG A 158 3.92 11.11 -0.98
CA ARG A 158 4.59 12.42 -1.08
C ARG A 158 6.11 12.32 -0.99
N TYR A 159 6.64 11.20 -0.49
CA TYR A 159 8.04 11.08 -0.10
C TYR A 159 8.74 9.87 -0.72
N VAL A 160 8.01 8.78 -1.01
CA VAL A 160 8.52 7.59 -1.67
C VAL A 160 8.31 7.72 -3.18
N ARG A 161 9.40 7.67 -3.95
CA ARG A 161 9.39 7.90 -5.40
C ARG A 161 9.34 6.59 -6.20
N PRO A 162 8.82 6.59 -7.44
CA PRO A 162 8.94 5.44 -8.34
C PRO A 162 10.39 4.96 -8.43
N GLY A 163 10.60 3.66 -8.29
CA GLY A 163 11.93 3.02 -8.28
C GLY A 163 12.61 2.95 -6.90
N ALA A 164 12.01 3.54 -5.86
CA ALA A 164 12.46 3.31 -4.48
C ALA A 164 12.38 1.82 -4.12
N ARG A 165 13.27 1.37 -3.23
CA ARG A 165 13.28 0.00 -2.71
C ARG A 165 13.02 0.03 -1.21
N VAL A 166 12.23 -0.93 -0.73
CA VAL A 166 12.07 -1.17 0.70
C VAL A 166 13.42 -1.54 1.30
N MET A 167 13.78 -0.94 2.44
CA MET A 167 14.99 -1.29 3.19
C MET A 167 14.64 -2.18 4.38
N LEU A 168 15.58 -3.05 4.74
CA LEU A 168 15.46 -3.87 5.94
C LEU A 168 15.38 -2.97 7.17
N SER A 169 14.41 -3.26 8.02
CA SER A 169 14.10 -2.51 9.23
C SER A 169 13.35 -3.42 10.21
N SER A 170 13.52 -3.15 11.50
CA SER A 170 12.85 -3.89 12.57
C SER A 170 12.42 -2.94 13.68
N SER A 171 11.20 -3.12 14.16
CA SER A 171 10.71 -2.47 15.38
C SER A 171 10.96 -3.37 16.60
N TYR A 172 11.17 -2.75 17.76
CA TYR A 172 11.25 -3.46 19.04
C TYR A 172 9.87 -3.88 19.58
N ASP A 173 8.79 -3.30 19.03
CA ASP A 173 7.41 -3.56 19.40
C ASP A 173 6.52 -3.44 18.16
N ASN A 174 5.74 -4.48 17.87
CA ASN A 174 4.87 -4.54 16.70
C ASN A 174 3.72 -3.51 16.72
N LEU A 175 3.42 -2.88 17.86
CA LEU A 175 2.47 -1.76 17.94
C LEU A 175 3.02 -0.45 17.37
N LEU A 176 4.34 -0.35 17.22
CA LEU A 176 4.99 0.69 16.40
C LEU A 176 5.28 0.07 15.04
N GLU A 177 4.27 0.12 14.18
CA GLU A 177 4.38 -0.36 12.81
C GLU A 177 5.29 0.56 12.01
N GLU A 178 6.17 0.00 11.21
CA GLU A 178 7.15 0.78 10.47
C GLU A 178 7.56 0.12 9.18
N VAL A 179 7.89 0.94 8.18
CA VAL A 179 8.52 0.48 6.95
C VAL A 179 9.43 1.56 6.39
N GLY A 180 10.64 1.15 6.02
CA GLY A 180 11.65 2.02 5.43
C GLY A 180 11.80 1.82 3.93
N PHE A 181 12.21 2.89 3.23
CA PHE A 181 12.53 2.91 1.81
C PHE A 181 13.82 3.68 1.56
N VAL A 182 14.50 3.34 0.46
CA VAL A 182 15.57 4.15 -0.13
C VAL A 182 15.12 4.59 -1.51
N ASN A 183 14.98 5.90 -1.71
CA ASN A 183 14.68 6.51 -2.99
C ASN A 183 15.84 6.32 -3.99
N PRO A 184 15.59 6.42 -5.31
CA PRO A 184 16.64 6.24 -6.33
C PRO A 184 17.86 7.17 -6.19
N ASP A 185 17.68 8.33 -5.55
CA ASP A 185 18.73 9.32 -5.30
C ASP A 185 19.43 9.11 -3.94
N GLY A 186 19.17 7.99 -3.26
CA GLY A 186 19.79 7.62 -1.98
C GLY A 186 19.17 8.26 -0.73
N GLU A 187 18.11 9.07 -0.86
CA GLU A 187 17.33 9.55 0.29
C GLU A 187 16.63 8.37 1.00
N ARG A 188 16.77 8.31 2.32
CA ARG A 188 16.09 7.33 3.17
C ARG A 188 14.77 7.92 3.67
N VAL A 189 13.73 7.10 3.63
CA VAL A 189 12.38 7.44 4.07
C VAL A 189 11.93 6.37 5.05
N LEU A 190 11.51 6.74 6.25
CA LEU A 190 10.94 5.81 7.23
C LEU A 190 9.55 6.29 7.64
N VAL A 191 8.54 5.46 7.42
CA VAL A 191 7.18 5.68 7.94
C VAL A 191 7.05 4.91 9.25
N VAL A 192 6.57 5.58 10.30
CA VAL A 192 6.28 4.99 11.61
C VAL A 192 4.84 5.32 11.98
N TYR A 193 4.08 4.32 12.41
CA TYR A 193 2.70 4.43 12.86
C TYR A 193 2.54 3.79 14.24
N ASN A 194 2.08 4.57 15.21
CA ASN A 194 1.72 4.10 16.53
C ASN A 194 0.25 3.68 16.56
N ARG A 195 -0.04 2.37 16.51
CA ARG A 195 -1.42 1.86 16.64
C ARG A 195 -1.87 1.65 18.08
N ASP A 196 -1.00 1.92 19.06
CA ASP A 196 -1.36 1.87 20.47
C ASP A 196 -2.32 3.00 20.83
N VAL A 197 -3.07 2.79 21.91
CA VAL A 197 -3.96 3.80 22.53
C VAL A 197 -3.20 4.73 23.48
N GLN A 198 -1.90 4.49 23.67
CA GLN A 198 -1.00 5.28 24.51
C GLN A 198 0.05 6.01 23.67
N GLU A 199 0.62 7.08 24.23
CA GLU A 199 1.82 7.70 23.67
C GLU A 199 2.97 6.69 23.71
N ARG A 200 3.72 6.60 22.62
CA ARG A 200 4.85 5.68 22.48
C ARG A 200 6.10 6.44 22.08
N ARG A 201 7.24 5.95 22.56
CA ARG A 201 8.57 6.47 22.23
C ARG A 201 9.36 5.42 21.48
N CYS A 202 10.15 5.84 20.51
CA CYS A 202 11.15 4.99 19.87
C CYS A 202 12.42 5.78 19.57
N ARG A 203 13.47 5.06 19.21
CA ARG A 203 14.68 5.65 18.63
C ARG A 203 14.88 5.02 17.27
N VAL A 204 14.94 5.85 16.24
CA VAL A 204 15.37 5.41 14.92
C VAL A 204 16.89 5.38 14.94
N LEU A 205 17.46 4.20 14.71
CA LEU A 205 18.90 3.95 14.75
C LEU A 205 19.37 3.60 13.33
N ASP A 206 20.28 4.39 12.78
CA ASP A 206 20.95 4.15 11.49
C ASP A 206 22.48 4.16 11.74
N GLY A 207 23.06 2.98 11.86
CA GLY A 207 24.48 2.81 12.22
C GLY A 207 24.80 3.35 13.63
N ASP A 208 25.62 4.40 13.69
CA ASP A 208 26.06 5.06 14.93
C ASP A 208 25.23 6.33 15.26
N LYS A 209 24.23 6.66 14.44
CA LYS A 209 23.36 7.83 14.61
C LYS A 209 21.97 7.43 15.06
N GLU A 210 21.38 8.22 15.96
CA GLU A 210 20.01 8.02 16.40
C GLU A 210 19.20 9.31 16.49
N ILE A 211 17.89 9.18 16.32
CA ILE A 211 16.91 10.24 16.62
C ILE A 211 15.78 9.64 17.46
N ALA A 212 15.48 10.29 18.59
CA ALA A 212 14.36 9.93 19.44
C ALA A 212 13.06 10.52 18.88
N LEU A 213 12.03 9.69 18.76
CA LEU A 213 10.69 10.09 18.35
C LEU A 213 9.68 9.78 19.46
N THR A 214 8.67 10.63 19.58
CA THR A 214 7.49 10.41 20.43
C THR A 214 6.27 10.54 19.55
N LEU A 215 5.43 9.51 19.51
CA LEU A 215 4.20 9.48 18.73
C LEU A 215 3.00 9.43 19.69
N PRO A 216 2.00 10.32 19.53
CA PRO A 216 0.75 10.21 20.27
C PRO A 216 -0.01 8.93 19.87
N PRO A 217 -1.07 8.54 20.60
CA PRO A 217 -1.97 7.46 20.17
C PRO A 217 -2.45 7.68 18.73
N SER A 218 -2.43 6.62 17.91
CA SER A 218 -2.75 6.69 16.47
C SER A 218 -1.86 7.63 15.63
N GLY A 219 -0.78 8.19 16.19
CA GLY A 219 0.11 9.11 15.47
C GLY A 219 0.92 8.40 14.39
N ALA A 220 1.14 9.08 13.25
CA ALA A 220 2.09 8.64 12.23
C ALA A 220 3.15 9.72 11.97
N SER A 221 4.33 9.30 11.54
CA SER A 221 5.46 10.17 11.23
C SER A 221 6.23 9.61 10.03
N THR A 222 6.66 10.49 9.14
CA THR A 222 7.57 10.14 8.04
C THR A 222 8.88 10.89 8.22
N LEU A 223 9.96 10.17 8.47
CA LEU A 223 11.31 10.71 8.62
C LEU A 223 12.07 10.61 7.29
N LEU A 224 12.77 11.68 6.93
CA LEU A 224 13.58 11.78 5.71
C LEU A 224 15.01 12.15 6.08
N TRP A 225 16.01 11.44 5.55
CA TRP A 225 17.41 11.79 5.75
C TRP A 225 18.31 11.24 4.65
N ARG A 226 19.57 11.68 4.63
CA ARG A 226 20.64 11.16 3.78
C ARG A 226 21.81 10.74 4.65
N GLN A 227 22.56 9.75 4.20
CA GLN A 227 23.86 9.42 4.79
C GLN A 227 24.81 10.63 4.66
N GLU A 228 25.58 10.91 5.70
CA GLU A 228 26.65 11.90 5.62
C GLU A 228 27.67 11.46 4.55
N SER A 229 28.19 12.42 3.78
CA SER A 229 29.29 12.14 2.85
C SER A 229 30.57 11.96 3.65
N ILE A 230 31.28 10.86 3.41
CA ILE A 230 32.62 10.58 3.98
C ILE A 230 33.65 11.44 3.26
#